data_AF-A0A3R8K2T6-F1
#
_entry.id   AF-A0A3R8K2T6-F1
#
_cell.length_a   1.000
_cell.length_b   1.000
_cell.length_c   1.000
_cell.angle_alpha   90.00
_cell.angle_beta   90.00
_cell.angle_gamma   90.00
#
_symmetry.space_group_name_H-M   'P 1'
#
loop_
_entity.id
_entity.type
_entity.pdbx_description
1 polymer ?
#
loop_
_entity_poly.entity_id
_entity_poly.type
_entity_poly.pdbx_seq_one_letter_code
_entity_poly.pdbx_strand_id
1 'polypeptide(L)'
;MGSVHRLVENLKLLRQQHGLTQEEFAAIAGFNYKYYQEIESGRKKQVLLETVDRLADAYTIKPSALIDDAVPDPTSLAKPRFPLPQKRWRRKRA
;
A
#
# COMPACT_ATOMS: atom_id res chain seq x y z
N MET A 1 -12.27 15.05 7.42
CA MET A 1 -11.07 14.19 7.32
C MET A 1 -10.34 14.53 6.02
N GLY A 2 -9.00 14.61 6.03
CA GLY A 2 -8.23 14.98 4.84
C GLY A 2 -8.00 13.80 3.89
N SER A 3 -7.85 14.06 2.60
CA SER A 3 -7.60 13.04 1.57
C SER A 3 -6.38 12.15 1.85
N VAL A 4 -5.31 12.73 2.41
CA VAL A 4 -4.09 12.00 2.81
C VAL A 4 -4.37 10.99 3.94
N HIS A 5 -5.31 11.30 4.85
CA HIS A 5 -5.68 10.38 5.92
C HIS A 5 -6.30 9.11 5.37
N ARG A 6 -7.26 9.25 4.44
CA ARG A 6 -7.95 8.10 3.81
C ARG A 6 -7.00 7.25 2.99
N LEU A 7 -6.09 7.88 2.25
CA LEU A 7 -4.99 7.20 1.56
C LEU A 7 -4.23 6.26 2.51
N VAL A 8 -3.83 6.77 3.68
CA VAL A 8 -3.06 5.98 4.65
C VAL A 8 -3.86 4.82 5.22
N GLU A 9 -5.13 5.05 5.57
CA GLU A 9 -6.02 4.01 6.08
C GLU A 9 -6.25 2.90 5.06
N ASN A 10 -6.58 3.26 3.82
CA ASN A 10 -6.85 2.33 2.73
C ASN A 10 -5.61 1.50 2.37
N LEU A 11 -4.42 2.13 2.28
CA LEU A 11 -3.16 1.41 2.05
C LEU A 11 -2.88 0.37 3.15
N LYS A 12 -3.07 0.78 4.41
CA LYS A 12 -2.84 -0.10 5.56
C LYS A 12 -3.84 -1.26 5.59
N LEU A 13 -5.10 -1.00 5.27
CA LEU A 13 -6.16 -2.01 5.19
C LEU A 13 -5.87 -3.04 4.09
N LEU A 14 -5.64 -2.58 2.86
CA LEU A 14 -5.33 -3.46 1.73
C LEU A 14 -4.09 -4.31 2.03
N ARG A 15 -3.01 -3.68 2.50
CA ARG A 15 -1.77 -4.40 2.84
C ARG A 15 -2.03 -5.53 3.85
N GLN A 16 -2.82 -5.28 4.88
CA GLN A 16 -3.15 -6.26 5.91
C GLN A 16 -4.05 -7.39 5.39
N GLN A 17 -5.03 -7.07 4.53
CA GLN A 17 -5.88 -8.08 3.90
C GLN A 17 -5.07 -9.04 3.02
N HIS A 18 -4.03 -8.53 2.35
CA HIS A 18 -3.10 -9.35 1.58
C HIS A 18 -2.01 -10.04 2.43
N GLY A 19 -2.01 -9.85 3.75
CA GLY A 19 -1.03 -10.46 4.65
C GLY A 19 0.40 -9.96 4.46
N LEU A 20 0.57 -8.77 3.88
CA LEU A 20 1.87 -8.21 3.53
C LEU A 20 2.45 -7.37 4.66
N THR A 21 3.77 -7.36 4.78
CA THR A 21 4.53 -6.35 5.52
C THR A 21 4.68 -5.07 4.69
N GLN A 22 5.06 -3.97 5.34
CA GLN A 22 5.33 -2.71 4.66
C GLN A 22 6.50 -2.83 3.66
N GLU A 23 7.49 -3.66 3.97
CA GLU A 23 8.65 -3.92 3.09
C GLU A 23 8.24 -4.72 1.85
N GLU A 24 7.42 -5.76 2.02
CA GLU A 24 6.90 -6.55 0.90
C GLU A 24 6.03 -5.71 -0.03
N PHE A 25 5.11 -4.91 0.53
CA PHE A 25 4.27 -4.05 -0.31
C PHE A 25 5.09 -2.96 -1.01
N ALA A 26 6.09 -2.37 -0.33
CA ALA A 26 6.99 -1.41 -0.98
C ALA A 26 7.72 -2.04 -2.17
N ALA A 27 8.18 -3.28 -2.05
CA ALA A 27 8.79 -4.02 -3.15
C ALA A 27 7.81 -4.30 -4.30
N ILE A 28 6.54 -4.57 -3.99
CA ILE A 28 5.46 -4.74 -4.98
C ILE A 28 5.22 -3.44 -5.76
N ALA A 29 4.99 -2.34 -5.04
CA ALA A 29 4.71 -1.03 -5.62
C ALA A 29 5.95 -0.32 -6.20
N GLY A 30 7.13 -0.95 -6.10
CA GLY A 30 8.38 -0.41 -6.64
C GLY A 30 8.93 0.79 -5.87
N PHE A 31 8.65 0.90 -4.58
CA PHE A 31 9.14 1.97 -3.70
C PHE A 31 10.24 1.49 -2.76
N ASN A 32 11.08 2.43 -2.32
CA ASN A 32 11.95 2.18 -1.18
C ASN A 32 11.10 1.98 0.09
N TYR A 33 11.46 1.00 0.92
CA TYR A 33 10.77 0.72 2.17
C TYR A 33 10.61 1.95 3.07
N LYS A 34 11.65 2.77 3.24
CA LYS A 34 11.59 3.97 4.09
C LYS A 34 10.60 4.99 3.57
N TYR A 35 10.56 5.18 2.25
CA TYR A 35 9.60 6.09 1.62
C TYR A 35 8.16 5.61 1.83
N TYR A 36 7.88 4.33 1.59
CA TYR A 36 6.56 3.77 1.86
C TYR A 36 6.18 3.83 3.34
N GLN A 37 7.14 3.55 4.24
CA GLN A 37 6.96 3.62 5.68
C GLN A 37 6.54 5.03 6.15
N GLU A 38 7.08 6.10 5.55
CA GLU A 38 6.68 7.48 5.86
C GLU A 38 5.27 7.82 5.39
N ILE A 39 4.85 7.25 4.24
CA ILE A 39 3.50 7.39 3.71
C ILE A 39 2.51 6.69 4.63
N GLU A 40 2.64 5.37 4.84
CA GLU A 40 1.68 4.57 5.63
C GLU A 40 1.65 4.98 7.12
N SER A 41 2.70 5.64 7.64
CA SER A 41 2.67 6.19 9.00
C SER A 41 2.03 7.58 9.09
N GLY A 42 1.60 8.18 7.97
CA GLY A 42 1.10 9.56 7.92
C GLY A 42 2.15 10.63 8.22
N ARG A 43 3.45 10.28 8.22
CA ARG A 43 4.53 11.27 8.41
C ARG A 43 4.71 12.13 7.17
N LYS A 44 4.39 11.58 6.00
CA LYS A 44 4.39 12.30 4.73
C LYS A 44 3.08 13.08 4.56
N LYS A 45 3.14 14.39 4.85
CA LYS A 45 1.97 15.29 4.73
C LYS A 45 1.55 15.59 3.28
N GLN A 46 2.47 15.43 2.33
CA GLN A 46 2.25 15.72 0.91
C GLN A 46 2.69 14.51 0.10
N VAL A 47 1.72 13.89 -0.58
CA VAL A 47 1.94 12.75 -1.47
C VAL A 47 1.62 13.23 -2.88
N LEU A 48 2.55 13.00 -3.81
CA LEU A 48 2.37 13.37 -5.21
C LEU A 48 1.30 12.48 -5.86
N LEU A 49 0.58 13.01 -6.85
CA LEU A 49 -0.43 12.24 -7.59
C LEU A 49 0.18 10.99 -8.23
N GLU A 50 1.35 11.13 -8.85
CA GLU A 50 2.12 10.01 -9.41
C GLU A 50 2.41 8.91 -8.37
N THR A 51 2.69 9.30 -7.13
CA THR A 51 2.88 8.32 -6.04
C THR A 51 1.59 7.57 -5.75
N VAL A 52 0.45 8.26 -5.73
CA VAL A 52 -0.86 7.61 -5.53
C VAL A 52 -1.18 6.68 -6.70
N ASP A 53 -0.92 7.09 -7.93
CA ASP A 53 -1.14 6.27 -9.13
C ASP A 53 -0.37 4.96 -9.04
N ARG A 54 0.93 5.02 -8.74
CA ARG A 54 1.77 3.84 -8.58
C ARG A 54 1.35 2.92 -7.43
N LEU A 55 0.82 3.48 -6.35
CA LEU A 55 0.29 2.70 -5.24
C LEU A 55 -1.02 2.00 -5.62
N ALA A 56 -1.86 2.65 -6.42
CA ALA A 56 -3.10 2.08 -6.93
C ALA A 56 -2.82 0.98 -7.97
N ASP A 57 -1.84 1.19 -8.85
CA ASP A 57 -1.37 0.22 -9.84
C ASP A 57 -0.91 -1.10 -9.19
N ALA A 58 -0.27 -1.02 -8.01
CA ALA A 58 0.15 -2.20 -7.26
C ALA A 58 -1.01 -3.13 -6.87
N TYR A 59 -2.21 -2.57 -6.70
CA TYR A 59 -3.45 -3.29 -6.42
C TYR A 59 -4.35 -3.44 -7.67
N THR A 60 -3.92 -2.96 -8.84
CA THR A 60 -4.72 -2.94 -10.07
C THR A 60 -6.05 -2.17 -9.90
N ILE A 61 -6.05 -1.10 -9.12
CA ILE A 61 -7.22 -0.25 -8.85
C ILE A 61 -7.02 1.18 -9.35
N LYS A 62 -8.08 1.98 -9.35
CA LYS A 62 -8.01 3.42 -9.64
C LYS A 62 -7.46 4.21 -8.43
N PRO A 63 -6.74 5.32 -8.64
CA PRO A 63 -6.24 6.19 -7.56
C PRO A 63 -7.34 6.70 -6.63
N SER A 64 -8.54 6.96 -7.18
CA SER A 64 -9.70 7.41 -6.42
C SER A 64 -10.11 6.41 -5.33
N ALA A 65 -9.96 5.10 -5.58
CA ALA A 65 -10.28 4.07 -4.59
C ALA A 65 -9.36 4.11 -3.35
N LEU A 66 -8.19 4.75 -3.44
CA LEU A 66 -7.34 4.99 -2.27
C LEU A 66 -7.74 6.26 -1.51
N ILE A 67 -8.36 7.24 -2.16
CA ILE A 67 -8.63 8.57 -1.59
C ILE A 67 -10.10 8.73 -1.13
N ASP A 68 -11.02 7.96 -1.72
CA ASP A 68 -12.44 8.02 -1.43
C ASP A 68 -12.80 7.32 -0.10
N ASP A 69 -14.02 7.59 0.38
CA ASP A 69 -14.57 6.99 1.61
C ASP A 69 -14.99 5.52 1.43
N ALA A 70 -15.01 5.02 0.19
CA ALA A 70 -15.31 3.64 -0.10
C ALA A 70 -14.12 2.75 0.25
N VAL A 71 -14.38 1.64 0.94
CA VAL A 71 -13.35 0.61 1.16
C VAL A 71 -12.97 0.02 -0.20
N PRO A 72 -11.69 0.10 -0.62
CA PRO A 72 -11.27 -0.49 -1.87
C PRO A 72 -11.44 -2.01 -1.83
N ASP A 73 -11.97 -2.58 -2.91
CA ASP A 73 -12.17 -4.02 -3.05
C ASP A 73 -10.80 -4.73 -3.17
N PRO A 74 -10.48 -5.73 -2.34
CA PRO A 74 -9.21 -6.47 -2.42
C PRO A 74 -9.07 -7.21 -3.76
N THR A 75 -8.46 -6.51 -4.72
CA THR A 75 -8.19 -7.02 -6.07
C THR A 75 -6.79 -7.66 -6.15
N SER A 76 -6.46 -8.26 -7.28
CA SER A 76 -5.17 -8.93 -7.52
C SER A 76 -3.96 -7.97 -7.42
N LEU A 77 -2.87 -8.42 -6.80
CA LEU A 77 -1.60 -7.69 -6.70
C LEU A 77 -0.78 -7.78 -7.99
N ALA A 78 -0.12 -6.68 -8.34
CA ALA A 78 0.89 -6.66 -9.39
C ALA A 78 2.11 -7.52 -9.03
N LYS A 79 2.86 -7.96 -10.05
CA LYS A 79 4.13 -8.67 -9.82
C LYS A 79 5.15 -7.72 -9.19
N PRO A 80 5.90 -8.17 -8.17
CA PRO A 80 6.85 -7.30 -7.51
C PRO A 80 7.99 -6.91 -8.42
N ARG A 81 8.36 -5.63 -8.37
CA ARG A 81 9.44 -5.07 -9.19
C ARG A 81 10.82 -5.33 -8.60
N PHE A 82 10.88 -5.63 -7.30
CA PHE A 82 12.08 -6.05 -6.58
C PHE A 82 11.87 -7.42 -5.93
N PRO A 83 12.94 -8.18 -5.62
CA PRO A 83 12.81 -9.42 -4.87
C PRO A 83 12.09 -9.17 -3.54
N LEU A 84 11.05 -9.95 -3.28
CA LEU A 84 10.38 -9.89 -1.99
C LEU A 84 11.35 -10.31 -0.88
N PRO A 85 11.33 -9.64 0.28
CA PRO A 85 12.12 -10.05 1.44
C PRO A 85 11.81 -11.52 1.77
N GLN A 86 12.83 -12.38 1.85
CA GLN A 86 12.63 -13.81 2.13
C GLN A 86 12.23 -14.13 3.58
N LYS A 87 12.01 -13.10 4.43
CA LYS A 87 11.74 -13.27 5.87
C LYS A 87 10.30 -13.72 6.12
N ARG A 88 10.12 -15.04 6.00
CA ARG A 88 9.21 -15.96 6.71
C ARG A 88 7.81 -15.44 7.08
N TRP A 89 6.84 -16.04 6.39
CA TRP A 89 5.61 -16.58 6.96
C TRP A 89 5.76 -17.04 8.42
N ARG A 90 5.03 -16.38 9.33
CA ARG A 90 4.31 -17.10 10.36
C ARG A 90 2.82 -16.86 10.13
N ARG A 91 2.14 -17.93 9.74
CA ARG A 91 0.74 -18.16 10.12
C ARG A 91 0.48 -17.50 11.47
N LYS A 92 -0.38 -16.51 11.50
CA LYS A 92 -1.29 -16.29 12.62
C LYS A 92 -2.67 -16.03 12.05
N ARG A 93 -3.27 -17.11 11.52
CA ARG A 93 -4.69 -17.34 11.76
C ARG A 93 -4.79 -17.50 13.28
N ALA A 94 -5.24 -16.44 13.95
CA ALA A 94 -5.95 -16.54 15.20
C ALA A 94 -7.44 -16.52 14.84
#